data_AF-A0A850LQK6-F1
#
_entry.id   AF-A0A850LQK6-F1
#
_cell.length_a   1.000
_cell.length_b   1.000
_cell.length_c   1.000
_cell.angle_alpha   90.00
_cell.angle_beta   90.00
_cell.angle_gamma   90.00
#
_symmetry.space_group_name_H-M   'P 1'
#
loop_
_entity.id
_entity.type
_entity.pdbx_description
1 polymer ?
#
loop_
_entity_poly.entity_id
_entity_poly.type
_entity_poly.pdbx_seq_one_letter_code
_entity_poly.pdbx_strand_id
1 'polypeptide(L)'
;MILGILVMSKGGIPLYRDFWTEQMSPITGSTVLVAGFLNALTNFATQFNWEAQKILFKPVKKTDRENFEILFEEIGDFDIILFLDSFHFRNQLKIKINYIYENILKNYSPSTSEMDEIDENDASEIRKILMNYKEKDVIMQKLMDLEEIGETFIIEYDVRSIFLRTEDGDILWHHSKGLKKDEIEFLLRKIQSHEEEIVGAEGARWTMTLDKQGTPAILCEITKSPFLYGFIVDENSALGPISDELSFQFDKILKL
;
A
#
# COMPACT_ATOMS: atom_id res chain seq x y z
N MET A 1 -1.06 -1.36 4.87
CA MET A 1 -2.47 -0.97 5.13
C MET A 1 -2.64 0.55 5.33
N ILE A 2 -3.63 1.14 4.67
CA ILE A 2 -4.04 2.53 4.89
C ILE A 2 -4.92 2.57 6.14
N LEU A 3 -4.53 3.39 7.11
CA LEU A 3 -5.16 3.50 8.43
C LEU A 3 -6.31 4.50 8.45
N GLY A 4 -6.30 5.48 7.55
CA GLY A 4 -7.33 6.49 7.41
C GLY A 4 -6.92 7.61 6.46
N ILE A 5 -7.82 8.56 6.28
CA ILE A 5 -7.67 9.74 5.43
C ILE A 5 -8.27 10.98 6.10
N LEU A 6 -7.64 12.12 5.86
CA LEU A 6 -8.19 13.45 6.12
C LEU A 6 -8.02 14.30 4.86
N VAL A 7 -9.12 14.87 4.38
CA VAL A 7 -9.14 15.84 3.28
C VAL A 7 -9.53 17.19 3.85
N MET A 8 -8.75 18.21 3.54
CA MET A 8 -9.00 19.58 3.95
C MET A 8 -8.92 20.50 2.76
N SER A 9 -9.57 21.66 2.85
CA SER A 9 -9.24 22.77 1.95
C SER A 9 -7.89 23.36 2.31
N LYS A 10 -7.30 24.10 1.37
CA LYS A 10 -6.09 24.92 1.59
C LYS A 10 -6.23 25.95 2.73
N GLY A 11 -7.47 26.29 3.10
CA GLY A 11 -7.77 27.12 4.26
C GLY A 11 -7.73 26.37 5.61
N GLY A 12 -7.45 25.06 5.60
CA GLY A 12 -7.45 24.20 6.78
C GLY A 12 -8.84 23.75 7.25
N ILE A 13 -9.88 23.94 6.44
CA ILE A 13 -11.24 23.48 6.75
C ILE A 13 -11.34 21.99 6.40
N PRO A 14 -11.65 21.09 7.35
CA PRO A 14 -11.80 19.68 7.06
C PRO A 14 -13.08 19.43 6.25
N LEU A 15 -12.96 18.68 5.15
CA LEU A 15 -14.08 18.33 4.26
C LEU A 15 -14.49 16.87 4.37
N TYR A 16 -13.53 16.01 4.71
CA TYR A 16 -13.75 14.58 4.89
C TYR A 16 -12.71 13.98 5.81
N ARG A 17 -13.14 13.05 6.65
CA ARG A 17 -12.27 12.33 7.57
C ARG A 17 -12.84 10.96 7.86
N ASP A 18 -12.01 9.94 7.66
CA ASP A 18 -12.36 8.58 8.05
C ASP A 18 -11.11 7.83 8.55
N PHE A 19 -11.30 7.02 9.58
CA PHE A 19 -10.25 6.22 10.19
C PHE A 19 -10.72 4.78 10.30
N TRP A 20 -9.99 3.87 9.65
CA TRP A 20 -10.44 2.48 9.48
C TRP A 20 -9.82 1.50 10.46
N THR A 21 -8.93 1.98 11.32
CA THR A 21 -8.25 1.13 12.30
C THR A 21 -8.30 1.75 13.68
N GLU A 22 -8.37 0.90 14.70
CA GLU A 22 -8.32 1.37 16.08
C GLU A 22 -7.02 2.10 16.40
N GLN A 23 -5.92 1.81 15.68
CA GLN A 23 -4.62 2.47 15.85
C GLN A 23 -4.74 4.00 15.79
N MET A 24 -5.70 4.51 15.02
CA MET A 24 -5.97 5.94 14.85
C MET A 24 -6.82 6.57 15.96
N SER A 25 -7.36 5.78 16.90
CA SER A 25 -8.20 6.27 18.00
C SER A 25 -7.60 7.42 18.84
N PRO A 26 -6.27 7.58 19.02
CA PRO A 26 -5.72 8.74 19.71
C PRO A 26 -5.80 10.05 18.90
N ILE A 27 -5.91 9.96 17.58
CA ILE A 27 -5.84 11.09 16.63
C ILE A 27 -7.25 11.59 16.25
N THR A 28 -8.27 10.74 16.44
CA THR A 28 -9.69 11.04 16.15
C THR A 28 -10.22 12.27 16.92
N GLY A 29 -9.59 12.61 18.05
CA GLY A 29 -10.06 13.66 18.97
C GLY A 29 -9.78 15.11 18.53
N SER A 30 -8.90 15.38 17.56
CA SER A 30 -8.61 16.77 17.20
C SER A 30 -8.06 16.95 15.78
N THR A 31 -8.96 16.96 14.79
CA THR A 31 -8.65 17.30 13.39
C THR A 31 -7.92 18.64 13.27
N VAL A 32 -8.30 19.61 14.10
CA VAL A 32 -7.69 20.95 14.15
C VAL A 32 -6.22 20.90 14.56
N LEU A 33 -5.86 20.04 15.53
CA LEU A 33 -4.46 19.88 15.93
C LEU A 33 -3.63 19.23 14.83
N VAL A 34 -4.16 18.20 14.16
CA VAL A 34 -3.49 17.55 13.03
C VAL A 34 -3.29 18.54 11.88
N ALA A 35 -4.34 19.27 11.52
CA ALA A 35 -4.30 20.30 10.50
C ALA A 35 -3.27 21.40 10.83
N GLY A 36 -3.30 21.92 12.05
CA GLY A 36 -2.35 22.94 12.51
C GLY A 36 -0.91 22.44 12.52
N PHE A 37 -0.68 21.20 12.95
CA PHE A 37 0.64 20.58 12.95
C PHE A 37 1.20 20.40 11.53
N LEU A 38 0.40 19.85 10.61
CA LEU A 38 0.82 19.60 9.23
C LEU A 38 1.04 20.92 8.49
N ASN A 39 0.15 21.90 8.64
CA ASN A 39 0.30 23.22 8.05
C ASN A 39 1.58 23.92 8.57
N ALA A 40 1.88 23.81 9.87
CA ALA A 40 3.13 24.35 10.42
C ALA A 40 4.37 23.66 9.82
N LEU A 41 4.34 22.33 9.65
CA LEU A 41 5.43 21.57 9.02
C LEU A 41 5.61 21.94 7.54
N THR A 42 4.52 22.05 6.78
CA THR A 42 4.59 22.37 5.36
C THR A 42 5.06 23.80 5.14
N ASN A 43 4.59 24.76 5.94
CA ASN A 43 5.10 26.12 5.91
C ASN A 43 6.59 26.19 6.24
N PHE A 44 7.01 25.45 7.28
CA PHE A 44 8.43 25.33 7.62
C PHE A 44 9.24 24.79 6.43
N ALA A 45 8.83 23.68 5.83
CA ALA A 45 9.53 23.08 4.69
C ALA A 45 9.60 24.05 3.49
N THR A 46 8.48 24.70 3.17
CA THR A 46 8.36 25.67 2.07
C THR A 46 9.29 26.86 2.24
N GLN A 47 9.46 27.38 3.46
CA GLN A 47 10.40 28.48 3.74
C GLN A 47 11.85 28.16 3.36
N PHE A 48 12.23 26.88 3.36
CA PHE A 48 13.57 26.41 2.99
C PHE A 48 13.62 25.78 1.59
N ASN A 49 12.54 25.88 0.81
CA ASN A 49 12.39 25.20 -0.48
C ASN A 49 12.61 23.67 -0.38
N TRP A 50 12.08 23.09 0.70
CA TRP A 50 12.10 21.65 0.99
C TRP A 50 10.68 21.08 0.93
N GLU A 51 10.58 19.76 0.73
CA GLU A 51 9.33 19.01 0.72
C GLU A 51 9.28 18.08 1.94
N ALA A 52 8.17 18.09 2.68
CA ALA A 52 7.94 17.13 3.76
C ALA A 52 7.51 15.78 3.19
N GLN A 53 8.46 14.87 2.95
CA GLN A 53 8.16 13.59 2.28
C GLN A 53 7.71 12.45 3.22
N LYS A 54 8.08 12.49 4.51
CA LYS A 54 7.77 11.45 5.49
C LYS A 54 7.66 12.03 6.88
N ILE A 55 6.56 11.73 7.57
CA ILE A 55 6.46 11.92 9.02
C ILE A 55 6.22 10.55 9.65
N LEU A 56 7.18 10.10 10.49
CA LEU A 56 7.11 8.83 11.20
C LEU A 56 6.80 9.09 12.67
N PHE A 57 5.67 8.57 13.15
CA PHE A 57 5.31 8.62 14.56
C PHE A 57 5.71 7.30 15.21
N LYS A 58 6.53 7.39 16.27
CA LYS A 58 6.93 6.24 17.08
C LYS A 58 6.24 6.30 18.44
N PRO A 59 5.75 5.18 18.96
CA PRO A 59 5.15 5.15 20.29
C PRO A 59 6.22 5.45 21.36
N VAL A 60 5.83 6.17 22.41
CA VAL A 60 6.72 6.50 23.54
C VAL A 60 7.02 5.26 24.38
N LYS A 61 6.08 4.31 24.47
CA LYS A 61 6.27 3.02 25.15
C LYS A 61 6.16 1.89 24.13
N LYS A 62 7.02 0.87 24.23
CA LYS A 62 6.98 -0.32 23.35
C LYS A 62 5.65 -1.11 23.40
N THR A 63 4.86 -0.92 24.46
CA THR A 63 3.53 -1.53 24.62
C THR A 63 2.43 -0.76 23.90
N ASP A 64 2.68 0.51 23.56
CA ASP A 64 1.76 1.32 22.77
C ASP A 64 2.00 1.02 21.29
N ARG A 65 0.90 0.98 20.54
CA ARG A 65 0.74 0.42 19.18
C ARG A 65 1.82 0.79 18.16
N GLU A 66 1.85 0.00 17.08
CA GLU A 66 2.81 0.08 15.97
C GLU A 66 3.00 1.50 15.40
N ASN A 67 4.18 1.75 14.84
CA ASN A 67 4.49 3.02 14.16
C ASN A 67 3.50 3.29 13.02
N PHE A 68 3.08 4.54 12.85
CA PHE A 68 2.34 4.97 11.66
C PHE A 68 3.09 6.10 10.93
N GLU A 69 2.82 6.19 9.64
CA GLU A 69 3.36 7.17 8.72
C GLU A 69 2.26 8.09 8.23
N ILE A 70 2.62 9.34 7.92
CA ILE A 70 1.76 10.27 7.20
C ILE A 70 2.34 10.49 5.81
N LEU A 71 1.49 10.32 4.79
CA LEU A 71 1.71 10.83 3.44
C LEU A 71 0.83 12.07 3.28
N PHE A 72 1.45 13.17 2.87
CA PHE A 72 0.82 14.47 2.71
C PHE A 72 0.98 14.92 1.27
N GLU A 73 -0.13 15.25 0.60
CA GLU A 73 -0.14 15.77 -0.76
C GLU A 73 -1.00 17.03 -0.84
N GLU A 74 -0.45 18.09 -1.42
CA GLU A 74 -1.20 19.29 -1.80
C GLU A 74 -1.60 19.17 -3.27
N ILE A 75 -2.90 19.20 -3.56
CA ILE A 75 -3.41 19.12 -4.93
C ILE A 75 -4.60 20.07 -5.16
N GLY A 76 -4.42 21.00 -6.10
CA GLY A 76 -5.39 22.06 -6.35
C GLY A 76 -5.63 22.91 -5.10
N ASP A 77 -6.88 22.92 -4.63
CA ASP A 77 -7.30 23.65 -3.43
C ASP A 77 -7.43 22.75 -2.18
N PHE A 78 -6.88 21.53 -2.25
CA PHE A 78 -7.02 20.53 -1.18
C PHE A 78 -5.68 20.05 -0.64
N ASP A 79 -5.68 19.80 0.67
CA ASP A 79 -4.64 19.08 1.39
C ASP A 79 -5.17 17.68 1.69
N ILE A 80 -4.50 16.64 1.18
CA ILE A 80 -4.89 15.24 1.34
C ILE A 80 -3.85 14.54 2.19
N ILE A 81 -4.32 13.98 3.31
CA ILE A 81 -3.50 13.35 4.33
C ILE A 81 -3.90 11.88 4.42
N LEU A 82 -3.00 10.99 4.02
CA LEU A 82 -3.16 9.56 4.27
C LEU A 82 -2.37 9.16 5.51
N PHE A 83 -3.05 8.43 6.40
CA PHE A 83 -2.43 7.75 7.52
C PHE A 83 -2.16 6.32 7.11
N LEU A 84 -0.91 5.90 7.25
CA LEU A 84 -0.40 4.66 6.69
C LEU A 84 0.27 3.86 7.80
N ASP A 85 0.18 2.54 7.76
CA ASP A 85 1.19 1.72 8.42
C ASP A 85 2.52 1.82 7.68
N SER A 86 3.55 1.15 8.18
CA SER A 86 4.91 1.34 7.68
C SER A 86 5.23 0.63 6.34
N PHE A 87 4.24 0.17 5.57
CA PHE A 87 4.45 -0.47 4.26
C PHE A 87 3.52 0.04 3.15
N HIS A 88 4.00 0.98 2.33
CA HIS A 88 3.32 1.42 1.11
C HIS A 88 4.30 1.94 0.05
N PHE A 89 4.00 1.70 -1.23
CA PHE A 89 4.70 2.35 -2.34
C PHE A 89 4.11 3.74 -2.58
N ARG A 90 4.76 4.76 -2.03
CA ARG A 90 4.22 6.14 -1.99
C ARG A 90 3.86 6.71 -3.35
N ASN A 91 4.69 6.49 -4.37
CA ASN A 91 4.42 6.98 -5.72
C ASN A 91 3.10 6.42 -6.28
N GLN A 92 2.77 5.18 -5.93
CA GLN A 92 1.52 4.55 -6.33
C GLN A 92 0.32 5.05 -5.52
N LEU A 93 0.52 5.32 -4.22
CA LEU A 93 -0.49 6.03 -3.43
C LEU A 93 -0.75 7.44 -3.96
N LYS A 94 0.27 8.18 -4.41
CA LYS A 94 0.11 9.49 -5.06
C LYS A 94 -0.76 9.39 -6.31
N ILE A 95 -0.61 8.33 -7.11
CA ILE A 95 -1.48 8.09 -8.28
C ILE A 95 -2.94 7.90 -7.85
N LYS A 96 -3.20 7.12 -6.78
CA LYS A 96 -4.56 7.00 -6.22
C LYS A 96 -5.12 8.32 -5.71
N ILE A 97 -4.30 9.11 -5.03
CA ILE A 97 -4.67 10.46 -4.55
C ILE A 97 -5.05 11.35 -5.74
N ASN A 98 -4.25 11.35 -6.80
CA ASN A 98 -4.57 12.09 -8.03
C ASN A 98 -5.88 11.62 -8.66
N TYR A 99 -6.11 10.30 -8.70
CA TYR A 99 -7.37 9.76 -9.22
C TYR A 99 -8.57 10.22 -8.37
N ILE A 100 -8.46 10.20 -7.04
CA ILE A 100 -9.49 10.70 -6.13
C ILE A 100 -9.75 12.19 -6.36
N TYR A 101 -8.69 12.99 -6.51
CA TYR A 101 -8.82 14.40 -6.83
C TYR A 101 -9.57 14.62 -8.15
N GLU A 102 -9.12 13.93 -9.21
CA GLU A 102 -9.66 14.11 -10.55
C GLU A 102 -11.10 13.61 -10.71
N ASN A 103 -11.55 12.63 -9.93
CA ASN A 103 -12.87 12.04 -10.12
C ASN A 103 -13.88 12.48 -9.05
N ILE A 104 -13.41 12.88 -7.88
CA ILE A 104 -14.26 13.18 -6.72
C ILE A 104 -14.04 14.61 -6.27
N LEU A 105 -12.84 14.94 -5.77
CA LEU A 105 -12.63 16.19 -5.02
C LEU A 105 -12.75 17.45 -5.89
N LYS A 106 -12.40 17.41 -7.17
CA LYS A 106 -12.51 18.61 -8.03
C LYS A 106 -13.95 19.12 -8.18
N ASN A 107 -14.95 18.28 -7.88
CA ASN A 107 -16.37 18.67 -7.87
C ASN A 107 -16.73 19.52 -6.63
N TYR A 108 -15.89 19.52 -5.60
CA TYR A 108 -16.07 20.26 -4.34
C TYR A 108 -15.26 21.57 -4.31
N SER A 109 -14.95 22.16 -5.47
CA SER A 109 -14.07 23.33 -5.60
C SER A 109 -14.59 24.56 -4.79
N PRO A 110 -13.71 25.36 -4.17
CA PRO A 110 -14.03 26.28 -3.07
C PRO A 110 -14.72 27.59 -3.49
N SER A 111 -15.43 27.62 -4.62
CA SER A 111 -15.94 28.87 -5.20
C SER A 111 -17.06 29.56 -4.40
N THR A 112 -17.54 28.95 -3.30
CA THR A 112 -18.60 29.50 -2.44
C THR A 112 -18.26 29.41 -0.96
N SER A 113 -18.76 30.38 -0.18
CA SER A 113 -18.47 30.59 1.25
C SER A 113 -18.99 29.49 2.20
N GLU A 114 -19.69 28.49 1.68
CA GLU A 114 -20.04 27.25 2.36
C GLU A 114 -19.37 26.14 1.57
N MET A 115 -18.35 25.50 2.15
CA MET A 115 -17.80 24.26 1.60
C MET A 115 -18.63 23.12 2.16
N ASP A 116 -19.33 22.40 1.29
CA ASP A 116 -20.06 21.21 1.66
C ASP A 116 -19.07 20.09 2.04
N GLU A 117 -19.41 19.35 3.10
CA GLU A 117 -18.72 18.10 3.42
C GLU A 117 -18.87 17.12 2.25
N ILE A 118 -17.86 16.26 2.05
CA ILE A 118 -17.95 15.20 1.03
C ILE A 118 -19.13 14.29 1.38
N ASP A 119 -20.00 14.05 0.40
CA ASP A 119 -21.18 13.22 0.62
C ASP A 119 -20.83 11.75 0.89
N GLU A 120 -21.79 10.99 1.42
CA GLU A 120 -21.56 9.59 1.82
C GLU A 120 -21.21 8.68 0.63
N ASN A 121 -21.72 8.96 -0.58
CA ASN A 121 -21.43 8.15 -1.75
C ASN A 121 -19.99 8.36 -2.21
N ASP A 122 -19.55 9.61 -2.29
CA ASP A 122 -18.18 9.97 -2.64
C ASP A 122 -17.19 9.51 -1.57
N ALA A 123 -17.53 9.64 -0.30
CA ALA A 123 -16.75 9.08 0.81
C ALA A 123 -16.59 7.56 0.69
N SER A 124 -17.66 6.84 0.32
CA SER A 124 -17.63 5.40 0.06
C SER A 124 -16.73 5.05 -1.12
N GLU A 125 -16.78 5.81 -2.21
CA GLU A 125 -15.91 5.61 -3.37
C GLU A 125 -14.43 5.89 -3.06
N ILE A 126 -14.13 6.97 -2.31
CA ILE A 126 -12.77 7.26 -1.81
C ILE A 126 -12.22 6.04 -1.05
N ARG A 127 -13.01 5.49 -0.13
CA ARG A 127 -12.63 4.30 0.65
C ARG A 127 -12.39 3.10 -0.25
N LYS A 128 -13.27 2.83 -1.22
CA LYS A 128 -13.11 1.70 -2.17
C LYS A 128 -11.82 1.80 -2.98
N ILE A 129 -11.47 3.00 -3.46
CA ILE A 129 -10.24 3.27 -4.22
C ILE A 129 -9.01 3.04 -3.34
N LEU A 130 -8.99 3.64 -2.15
CA LEU A 130 -7.85 3.53 -1.25
C LEU A 130 -7.63 2.09 -0.77
N MET A 131 -8.71 1.37 -0.48
CA MET A 131 -8.64 0.02 0.07
C MET A 131 -8.63 -1.10 -0.98
N ASN A 132 -8.49 -0.79 -2.27
CA ASN A 132 -8.42 -1.77 -3.37
C ASN A 132 -9.63 -2.72 -3.41
N TYR A 133 -10.85 -2.21 -3.20
CA TYR A 133 -12.04 -3.09 -3.11
C TYR A 133 -12.34 -3.80 -4.43
N LYS A 134 -12.15 -3.12 -5.57
CA LYS A 134 -12.38 -3.74 -6.89
C LYS A 134 -11.44 -4.93 -7.11
N GLU A 135 -10.18 -4.77 -6.77
CA GLU A 135 -9.16 -5.80 -6.87
C GLU A 135 -9.45 -6.94 -5.89
N LYS A 136 -9.86 -6.63 -4.65
CA LYS A 136 -10.28 -7.62 -3.64
C LYS A 136 -11.47 -8.45 -4.10
N ASP A 137 -12.46 -7.83 -4.74
CA ASP A 137 -13.63 -8.53 -5.27
C ASP A 137 -13.22 -9.52 -6.38
N VAL A 138 -12.31 -9.13 -7.28
CA VAL A 138 -11.76 -10.02 -8.30
C VAL A 138 -11.05 -11.21 -7.66
N ILE A 139 -10.19 -10.97 -6.66
CA ILE A 139 -9.47 -12.04 -5.96
C ILE A 139 -10.42 -12.97 -5.21
N MET A 140 -11.45 -12.44 -4.55
CA MET A 140 -12.45 -13.26 -3.85
C MET A 140 -13.20 -14.20 -4.81
N GLN A 141 -13.50 -13.75 -6.02
CA GLN A 141 -14.13 -14.58 -7.05
C GLN A 141 -13.21 -15.70 -7.57
N LYS A 142 -11.90 -15.57 -7.37
CA LYS A 142 -10.86 -16.49 -7.84
C LYS A 142 -10.18 -17.28 -6.74
N LEU A 143 -10.66 -17.14 -5.50
CA LEU A 143 -9.98 -17.65 -4.32
C LEU A 143 -9.68 -19.16 -4.42
N MET A 144 -10.66 -19.98 -4.80
CA MET A 144 -10.44 -21.43 -4.90
C MET A 144 -9.35 -21.80 -5.91
N ASP A 145 -9.34 -21.16 -7.08
CA ASP A 145 -8.32 -21.41 -8.11
C ASP A 145 -6.93 -20.95 -7.62
N LEU A 146 -6.87 -19.84 -6.87
CA LEU A 146 -5.62 -19.32 -6.27
C LEU A 146 -5.08 -20.24 -5.17
N GLU A 147 -5.94 -20.78 -4.31
CA GLU A 147 -5.55 -21.75 -3.28
C GLU A 147 -4.97 -23.03 -3.90
N GLU A 148 -5.52 -23.50 -5.02
CA GLU A 148 -4.99 -24.65 -5.76
C GLU A 148 -3.58 -24.37 -6.30
N ILE A 149 -3.36 -23.22 -6.94
CA ILE A 149 -2.01 -22.78 -7.33
C ILE A 149 -1.09 -22.74 -6.12
N GLY A 150 -1.54 -22.09 -5.03
CA GLY A 150 -0.79 -21.98 -3.80
C GLY A 150 -0.28 -23.33 -3.34
N GLU A 151 -1.17 -24.31 -3.20
CA GLU A 151 -0.83 -25.66 -2.75
C GLU A 151 0.15 -26.35 -3.70
N THR A 152 -0.10 -26.29 -5.01
CA THR A 152 0.79 -26.88 -6.04
C THR A 152 2.22 -26.36 -5.92
N PHE A 153 2.40 -25.05 -5.81
CA PHE A 153 3.74 -24.46 -5.75
C PHE A 153 4.47 -24.72 -4.42
N ILE A 154 3.74 -24.74 -3.31
CA ILE A 154 4.33 -25.10 -2.01
C ILE A 154 4.79 -26.56 -2.03
N ILE A 155 4.04 -27.47 -2.64
CA ILE A 155 4.34 -28.92 -2.62
C ILE A 155 5.32 -29.31 -3.72
N GLU A 156 5.07 -28.92 -4.97
CA GLU A 156 5.81 -29.42 -6.15
C GLU A 156 7.07 -28.60 -6.43
N TYR A 157 7.06 -27.31 -6.08
CA TYR A 157 8.16 -26.38 -6.37
C TYR A 157 8.94 -25.95 -5.12
N ASP A 158 8.59 -26.49 -3.94
CA ASP A 158 9.17 -26.17 -2.63
C ASP A 158 9.27 -24.66 -2.37
N VAL A 159 8.22 -23.93 -2.77
CA VAL A 159 8.08 -22.51 -2.50
C VAL A 159 7.74 -22.30 -1.02
N ARG A 160 8.27 -21.25 -0.40
CA ARG A 160 7.91 -20.87 0.99
C ARG A 160 6.63 -20.06 1.04
N SER A 161 6.42 -19.18 0.07
CA SER A 161 5.21 -18.37 -0.06
C SER A 161 4.98 -17.93 -1.48
N ILE A 162 3.72 -17.85 -1.89
CA ILE A 162 3.27 -17.10 -3.06
C ILE A 162 2.37 -15.99 -2.56
N PHE A 163 2.42 -14.85 -3.21
CA PHE A 163 1.55 -13.74 -2.89
C PHE A 163 1.10 -13.04 -4.17
N LEU A 164 -0.06 -12.38 -4.04
CA LEU A 164 -0.55 -11.41 -5.00
C LEU A 164 -0.87 -10.12 -4.25
N ARG A 165 -0.38 -9.01 -4.79
CA ARG A 165 -0.51 -7.67 -4.24
C ARG A 165 -0.84 -6.64 -5.29
N THR A 166 -1.27 -5.47 -4.86
CA THR A 166 -1.40 -4.29 -5.71
C THR A 166 -0.07 -3.56 -5.87
N GLU A 167 -0.02 -2.64 -6.84
CA GLU A 167 1.12 -1.77 -7.09
C GLU A 167 1.48 -0.90 -5.87
N ASP A 168 0.48 -0.47 -5.08
CA ASP A 168 0.70 0.30 -3.85
C ASP A 168 1.15 -0.54 -2.65
N GLY A 169 1.18 -1.87 -2.78
CA GLY A 169 1.77 -2.79 -1.82
C GLY A 169 0.76 -3.54 -0.94
N ASP A 170 -0.55 -3.41 -1.16
CA ASP A 170 -1.53 -4.18 -0.40
C ASP A 170 -1.51 -5.64 -0.84
N ILE A 171 -1.13 -6.55 0.06
CA ILE A 171 -1.18 -8.00 -0.19
C ILE A 171 -2.65 -8.41 -0.14
N LEU A 172 -3.19 -8.72 -1.32
CA LEU A 172 -4.58 -9.13 -1.53
C LEU A 172 -4.78 -10.61 -1.22
N TRP A 173 -3.78 -11.44 -1.50
CA TRP A 173 -3.79 -12.88 -1.25
C TRP A 173 -2.37 -13.40 -1.04
N HIS A 174 -2.22 -14.44 -0.23
CA HIS A 174 -0.99 -15.22 -0.15
C HIS A 174 -1.27 -16.65 0.31
N HIS A 175 -0.43 -17.59 -0.12
CA HIS A 175 -0.38 -18.95 0.38
C HIS A 175 1.04 -19.28 0.80
N SER A 176 1.23 -19.82 1.99
CA SER A 176 2.57 -19.87 2.59
C SER A 176 2.77 -21.04 3.53
N LYS A 177 3.94 -21.68 3.43
CA LYS A 177 4.45 -22.68 4.36
C LYS A 177 5.40 -22.02 5.36
N GLY A 178 4.85 -21.65 6.52
CA GLY A 178 5.64 -21.16 7.65
C GLY A 178 6.03 -19.68 7.59
N LEU A 179 5.42 -18.87 6.71
CA LEU A 179 5.60 -17.42 6.68
C LEU A 179 4.32 -16.67 7.05
N LYS A 180 4.43 -15.79 8.06
CA LYS A 180 3.47 -14.73 8.43
C LYS A 180 3.22 -13.75 7.28
N LYS A 181 2.01 -13.19 7.12
CA LYS A 181 1.79 -12.00 6.27
C LYS A 181 2.76 -10.86 6.64
N ASP A 182 2.96 -10.63 7.94
CA ASP A 182 3.88 -9.63 8.47
C ASP A 182 5.36 -9.93 8.20
N GLU A 183 5.71 -11.18 7.90
CA GLU A 183 7.04 -11.59 7.46
C GLU A 183 7.22 -11.36 5.96
N ILE A 184 6.20 -11.63 5.15
CA ILE A 184 6.17 -11.31 3.72
C ILE A 184 6.30 -9.80 3.52
N GLU A 185 5.51 -9.00 4.24
CA GLU A 185 5.61 -7.53 4.19
C GLU A 185 6.99 -7.01 4.60
N PHE A 186 7.64 -7.65 5.59
CA PHE A 186 9.00 -7.29 5.99
C PHE A 186 10.02 -7.56 4.86
N LEU A 187 9.90 -8.67 4.15
CA LEU A 187 10.75 -9.00 3.01
C LEU A 187 10.53 -8.02 1.85
N LEU A 188 9.27 -7.70 1.53
CA LEU A 188 8.93 -6.71 0.50
C LEU A 188 9.45 -5.30 0.83
N ARG A 189 9.47 -4.90 2.12
CA ARG A 189 10.09 -3.63 2.55
C ARG A 189 11.59 -3.57 2.25
N LYS A 190 12.29 -4.70 2.35
CA LYS A 190 13.72 -4.74 2.04
C LYS A 190 13.98 -4.53 0.56
N ILE A 191 13.08 -4.95 -0.34
CA ILE A 191 13.17 -4.60 -1.77
C ILE A 191 13.11 -3.10 -1.97
N GLN A 192 12.15 -2.41 -1.33
CA GLN A 192 12.04 -0.95 -1.46
C GLN A 192 13.31 -0.20 -1.02
N SER A 193 14.11 -0.79 -0.13
CA SER A 193 15.31 -0.15 0.44
C SER A 193 16.62 -0.57 -0.22
N HIS A 194 16.64 -1.60 -1.06
CA HIS A 194 17.86 -2.12 -1.69
C HIS A 194 17.80 -1.88 -3.21
N GLU A 195 18.74 -1.08 -3.71
CA GLU A 195 18.87 -0.71 -5.14
C GLU A 195 19.50 -1.81 -6.01
N GLU A 196 19.86 -2.97 -5.45
CA GLU A 196 20.45 -4.08 -6.20
C GLU A 196 19.35 -4.92 -6.88
N GLU A 197 18.77 -4.34 -7.91
CA GLU A 197 17.73 -4.96 -8.75
C GLU A 197 18.39 -5.86 -9.81
N ILE A 198 18.16 -7.17 -9.73
CA ILE A 198 18.48 -8.08 -10.83
C ILE A 198 17.21 -8.24 -11.66
N VAL A 199 17.17 -7.58 -12.81
CA VAL A 199 16.08 -7.71 -13.79
C VAL A 199 16.25 -9.04 -14.52
N GLY A 200 15.34 -9.98 -14.27
CA GLY A 200 15.26 -11.25 -15.00
C GLY A 200 14.57 -11.12 -16.35
N ALA A 201 14.43 -12.25 -17.04
CA ALA A 201 13.60 -12.32 -18.25
C ALA A 201 12.11 -12.01 -17.91
N GLU A 202 11.37 -11.48 -18.90
CA GLU A 202 9.91 -11.26 -18.82
C GLU A 202 9.40 -10.27 -17.75
N GLY A 203 10.26 -9.39 -17.23
CA GLY A 203 9.83 -8.39 -16.24
C GLY A 203 9.74 -8.95 -14.81
N ALA A 204 10.24 -10.16 -14.58
CA ALA A 204 10.50 -10.70 -13.25
C ALA A 204 11.65 -9.96 -12.57
N ARG A 205 11.44 -9.52 -11.34
CA ARG A 205 12.44 -8.87 -10.48
C ARG A 205 12.83 -9.81 -9.37
N TRP A 206 14.13 -10.02 -9.20
CA TRP A 206 14.68 -10.92 -8.20
C TRP A 206 15.44 -10.13 -7.16
N THR A 207 15.16 -10.38 -5.88
CA THR A 207 15.91 -9.80 -4.79
C THR A 207 16.28 -10.86 -3.79
N MET A 208 17.57 -11.02 -3.55
CA MET A 208 18.09 -11.84 -2.46
C MET A 208 18.14 -10.99 -1.19
N THR A 209 17.59 -11.49 -0.10
CA THR A 209 17.60 -10.79 1.19
C THR A 209 17.63 -11.77 2.36
N LEU A 210 17.62 -11.25 3.58
CA LEU A 210 17.49 -12.04 4.80
C LEU A 210 16.09 -11.86 5.40
N ASP A 211 15.46 -12.94 5.86
CA ASP A 211 14.22 -12.86 6.64
C ASP A 211 14.43 -12.30 8.05
N LYS A 212 13.38 -12.26 8.87
CA LYS A 212 13.45 -11.68 10.24
C LYS A 212 14.41 -12.48 11.14
N GLN A 213 14.63 -13.75 10.84
CA GLN A 213 15.49 -14.67 11.56
C GLN A 213 16.93 -14.67 11.02
N GLY A 214 17.19 -13.97 9.92
CA GLY A 214 18.50 -13.89 9.28
C GLY A 214 18.76 -15.01 8.26
N THR A 215 17.73 -15.73 7.83
CA THR A 215 17.83 -16.78 6.81
C THR A 215 17.80 -16.15 5.41
N PRO A 216 18.69 -16.55 4.49
CA PRO A 216 18.60 -16.15 3.09
C PRO A 216 17.25 -16.52 2.48
N ALA A 217 16.67 -15.59 1.73
CA ALA A 217 15.45 -15.78 0.98
C ALA A 217 15.59 -15.06 -0.36
N ILE A 218 15.09 -15.68 -1.42
CA ILE A 218 14.94 -15.05 -2.72
C ILE A 218 13.47 -14.71 -2.89
N LEU A 219 13.23 -13.44 -3.16
CA LEU A 219 11.92 -12.90 -3.47
C LEU A 219 11.87 -12.59 -4.97
N CYS A 220 10.87 -13.15 -5.65
CA CYS A 220 10.57 -12.87 -7.04
C CYS A 220 9.27 -12.07 -7.12
N GLU A 221 9.26 -10.99 -7.90
CA GLU A 221 8.05 -10.23 -8.24
C GLU A 221 7.89 -10.13 -9.75
N ILE A 222 6.71 -10.43 -10.25
CA ILE A 222 6.36 -10.38 -11.67
C ILE A 222 5.26 -9.34 -11.83
N THR A 223 5.51 -8.35 -12.69
CA THR A 223 4.64 -7.18 -12.83
C THR A 223 3.57 -7.44 -13.89
N LYS A 224 2.29 -7.46 -13.49
CA LYS A 224 1.14 -7.53 -14.41
C LYS A 224 0.00 -6.63 -13.96
N SER A 225 0.08 -5.36 -14.34
CA SER A 225 -0.88 -4.33 -13.94
C SER A 225 -2.34 -4.77 -14.15
N PRO A 226 -3.24 -4.58 -13.17
CA PRO A 226 -3.05 -3.82 -11.93
C PRO A 226 -2.45 -4.63 -10.75
N PHE A 227 -2.04 -5.88 -10.99
CA PHE A 227 -1.52 -6.79 -9.97
C PHE A 227 0.00 -6.97 -10.07
N LEU A 228 0.59 -7.35 -8.94
CA LEU A 228 1.90 -7.99 -8.91
C LEU A 228 1.74 -9.30 -8.17
N TYR A 229 2.24 -10.37 -8.76
CA TYR A 229 2.33 -11.65 -8.10
C TYR A 229 3.80 -12.03 -7.96
N GLY A 230 4.07 -12.88 -6.99
CA GLY A 230 5.45 -13.21 -6.66
C GLY A 230 5.53 -14.38 -5.71
N PHE A 231 6.75 -14.80 -5.46
CA PHE A 231 7.03 -15.92 -4.59
C PHE A 231 8.31 -15.71 -3.78
N ILE A 232 8.39 -16.43 -2.67
CA ILE A 232 9.53 -16.48 -1.76
C ILE A 232 10.03 -17.92 -1.73
N VAL A 233 11.32 -18.10 -1.99
CA VAL A 233 12.01 -19.39 -1.96
C VAL A 233 13.32 -19.26 -1.20
N ASP A 234 13.95 -20.40 -0.90
CA ASP A 234 15.31 -20.43 -0.38
C ASP A 234 16.34 -20.21 -1.50
N GLU A 235 17.59 -19.93 -1.12
CA GLU A 235 18.66 -19.50 -2.04
C GLU A 235 19.05 -20.51 -3.13
N ASN A 236 18.69 -21.79 -2.96
CA ASN A 236 19.07 -22.88 -3.85
C ASN A 236 17.97 -23.30 -4.84
N SER A 237 16.84 -22.59 -4.86
CA SER A 237 15.68 -22.98 -5.67
C SER A 237 15.84 -22.65 -7.16
N ALA A 238 15.21 -23.47 -8.02
CA ALA A 238 15.23 -23.29 -9.46
C ALA A 238 14.25 -22.18 -9.90
N LEU A 239 14.72 -20.94 -9.88
CA LEU A 239 13.91 -19.73 -10.06
C LEU A 239 13.14 -19.64 -11.39
N GLY A 240 13.80 -19.97 -12.51
CA GLY A 240 13.22 -19.84 -13.86
C GLY A 240 11.92 -20.65 -14.04
N PRO A 241 11.96 -21.99 -13.86
CA PRO A 241 10.75 -22.82 -13.97
C PRO A 241 9.60 -22.39 -13.06
N ILE A 242 9.90 -21.91 -11.85
CA ILE A 242 8.88 -21.40 -10.93
C ILE A 242 8.23 -20.13 -11.49
N SER A 243 9.02 -19.18 -11.97
CA SER A 243 8.50 -17.92 -12.56
C SER A 243 7.66 -18.16 -13.81
N ASP A 244 8.11 -19.04 -14.71
CA ASP A 244 7.41 -19.33 -15.97
C ASP A 244 6.05 -19.99 -15.71
N GLU A 245 6.02 -21.02 -14.86
CA GLU A 245 4.78 -21.69 -14.49
C GLU A 245 3.84 -20.75 -13.72
N LEU A 246 4.37 -19.95 -12.80
CA LEU A 246 3.54 -19.05 -12.00
C LEU A 246 2.86 -18.01 -12.90
N SER A 247 3.61 -17.45 -13.86
CA SER A 247 3.08 -16.52 -14.83
C SER A 247 1.99 -17.15 -15.69
N PHE A 248 2.21 -18.37 -16.19
CA PHE A 248 1.22 -19.10 -16.96
C PHE A 248 -0.09 -19.32 -16.18
N GLN A 249 0.00 -19.74 -14.92
CA GLN A 249 -1.17 -20.01 -14.09
C GLN A 249 -1.94 -18.74 -13.71
N PHE A 250 -1.24 -17.66 -13.34
CA PHE A 250 -1.87 -16.38 -13.02
C PHE A 250 -2.56 -15.75 -14.24
N ASP A 251 -1.97 -15.86 -15.43
CA ASP A 251 -2.59 -15.38 -16.68
C ASP A 251 -3.91 -16.07 -16.97
N LYS A 252 -3.92 -17.39 -16.78
CA LYS A 252 -5.11 -18.22 -17.00
C LYS A 252 -6.25 -17.84 -16.05
N ILE A 253 -5.96 -17.60 -14.77
CA ILE A 253 -6.98 -17.33 -13.74
C ILE A 253 -7.49 -15.90 -13.82
N LEU A 254 -6.56 -14.94 -13.86
CA LEU A 254 -6.89 -13.52 -13.79
C LEU A 254 -7.40 -12.99 -15.12
N LYS A 255 -7.22 -13.74 -16.23
CA LYS A 255 -7.62 -13.34 -17.59
C LYS A 255 -7.09 -11.94 -17.94
N LEU A 256 -5.84 -11.68 -17.54
CA LEU A 256 -5.12 -10.45 -17.85
C LEU A 256 -4.67 -10.44 -19.31
#